data_AF-A0A0F3QEU7-F1
#
_entry.id   AF-A0A0F3QEU7-F1
#
_cell.length_a   1.000
_cell.length_b   1.000
_cell.length_c   1.000
_cell.angle_alpha   90.00
_cell.angle_beta   90.00
_cell.angle_gamma   90.00
#
_symmetry.space_group_name_H-M   'P 1'
#
loop_
_entity.id
_entity.type
_entity.pdbx_description
1 polymer ?
#
loop_
_entity_poly.entity_id
_entity_poly.type
_entity_poly.pdbx_seq_one_letter_code
_entity_poly.pdbx_strand_id
1 'polypeptide(L)'
;MDSKRISYLILKDLFVFEEKIKAGISFEEAIKHFEINNEKLILIPQFNDALVKGGRLSKAATAVAKLLKIVPLIAFDNGVLEKESIGRIFTKSLEKAVADM
;
A
#
# COMPACT_ATOMS: atom_id res chain seq x y z
N MET A 1 10.09 -16.68 -4.05
CA MET A 1 8.80 -16.08 -3.65
C MET A 1 9.00 -14.58 -3.70
N ASP A 2 8.23 -13.88 -4.54
CA ASP A 2 8.30 -12.43 -4.63
C ASP A 2 7.28 -11.82 -3.67
N SER A 3 7.70 -10.79 -2.93
CA SER A 3 6.77 -10.07 -2.06
C SER A 3 5.82 -9.22 -2.90
N LYS A 4 4.52 -9.36 -2.63
CA LYS A 4 3.49 -8.45 -3.14
C LYS A 4 3.26 -7.25 -2.22
N ARG A 5 4.07 -7.08 -1.16
CA ARG A 5 3.94 -6.04 -0.13
C ARG A 5 5.01 -4.97 -0.27
N ILE A 6 4.80 -3.81 0.35
CA ILE A 6 5.78 -2.72 0.43
C ILE A 6 5.90 -2.17 1.87
N SER A 7 7.04 -1.53 2.16
CA SER A 7 7.28 -0.82 3.43
C SER A 7 7.04 -1.72 4.66
N TYR A 8 6.37 -1.19 5.69
CA TYR A 8 6.10 -1.86 6.96
C TYR A 8 5.40 -3.23 6.81
N LEU A 9 4.60 -3.44 5.77
CA LEU A 9 3.92 -4.72 5.56
C LEU A 9 4.91 -5.86 5.30
N ILE A 10 6.05 -5.60 4.64
CA ILE A 10 7.09 -6.62 4.47
C ILE A 10 7.66 -7.03 5.84
N LEU A 11 7.93 -6.05 6.70
CA LEU A 11 8.48 -6.31 8.04
C LEU A 11 7.47 -7.07 8.89
N LYS A 12 6.20 -6.67 8.86
CA LYS A 12 5.11 -7.38 9.54
C LYS A 12 5.06 -8.84 9.12
N ASP A 13 5.06 -9.12 7.82
CA ASP A 13 4.99 -10.51 7.33
C ASP A 13 6.21 -11.32 7.77
N LEU A 14 7.41 -10.72 7.75
CA LEU A 14 8.63 -11.36 8.24
C LEU A 14 8.57 -11.66 9.75
N PHE A 15 8.04 -10.75 10.56
CA PHE A 15 7.84 -11.00 11.99
C PHE A 15 6.84 -12.13 12.24
N VAL A 16 5.71 -12.14 11.53
CA VAL A 16 4.72 -13.23 11.66
C VAL A 16 5.33 -14.57 11.24
N PHE A 17 6.11 -14.58 10.16
CA PHE A 17 6.83 -15.78 9.73
C PHE A 17 7.84 -16.25 10.79
N GLU A 18 8.65 -15.34 11.34
CA GLU A 18 9.63 -15.65 12.38
C GLU A 18 8.96 -16.27 13.62
N GLU A 19 7.85 -15.70 14.08
CA GLU A 19 7.08 -16.22 15.21
C GLU A 19 6.51 -17.62 14.93
N LYS A 20 6.05 -17.88 13.70
CA LYS A 20 5.58 -19.22 13.29
C LYS A 20 6.71 -20.26 13.32
N ILE A 21 7.91 -19.90 12.85
CA ILE A 21 9.07 -20.79 12.89
C ILE A 21 9.50 -21.06 14.34
N LYS A 22 9.55 -20.03 15.19
CA LYS A 22 9.84 -20.18 16.63
C LYS A 22 8.82 -21.08 17.35
N ALA A 23 7.57 -21.05 16.92
CA ALA A 23 6.51 -21.92 17.43
C ALA A 23 6.57 -23.37 16.90
N GLY A 24 7.55 -23.72 16.07
CA GLY A 24 7.74 -25.08 15.54
C GLY A 24 6.84 -25.44 14.36
N ILE A 25 6.18 -24.45 13.73
CA ILE A 25 5.41 -24.68 12.50
C ILE A 25 6.40 -25.00 11.36
N SER A 26 6.05 -25.98 10.50
CA SER A 26 6.90 -26.32 9.36
C SER A 26 7.05 -25.13 8.41
N PHE A 27 8.18 -25.10 7.71
CA PHE A 27 8.46 -24.02 6.75
C PHE A 27 7.34 -23.89 5.71
N GLU A 28 6.86 -25.02 5.17
CA GLU A 28 5.82 -25.07 4.14
C GLU A 28 4.48 -24.50 4.63
N GLU A 29 4.13 -24.68 5.91
CA GLU A 29 2.94 -24.08 6.49
C GLU A 29 3.16 -22.61 6.87
N ALA A 30 4.37 -22.26 7.32
CA ALA A 30 4.69 -20.90 7.72
C ALA A 30 4.63 -19.92 6.54
N ILE A 31 5.11 -20.33 5.36
CA ILE A 31 5.10 -19.48 4.16
C ILE A 31 3.70 -19.20 3.59
N LYS A 32 2.69 -20.01 3.92
CA LYS A 32 1.32 -19.79 3.42
C LYS A 32 0.73 -18.46 3.87
N HIS A 33 1.21 -17.91 4.98
CA HIS A 33 0.74 -16.61 5.47
C HIS A 33 1.04 -15.46 4.48
N PHE A 34 2.13 -15.53 3.72
CA PHE A 34 2.50 -14.48 2.75
C PHE A 34 1.45 -14.30 1.63
N GLU A 35 0.58 -15.29 1.39
CA GLU A 35 -0.49 -15.20 0.40
C GLU A 35 -1.79 -14.58 0.96
N ILE A 36 -1.88 -14.35 2.27
CA ILE A 36 -3.07 -13.75 2.90
C ILE A 36 -2.98 -12.23 2.73
N ASN A 37 -3.89 -11.64 1.94
CA ASN A 37 -3.94 -10.19 1.70
C ASN A 37 -5.15 -9.54 2.42
N ASN A 38 -5.02 -9.30 3.72
CA ASN A 38 -6.09 -8.73 4.55
C ASN A 38 -5.85 -7.25 4.92
N GLU A 39 -4.67 -6.73 4.61
CA GLU A 39 -4.22 -5.40 4.99
C GLU A 39 -4.51 -4.40 3.88
N LYS A 40 -5.20 -3.31 4.24
CA LYS A 40 -5.37 -2.17 3.35
C LYS A 40 -4.22 -1.19 3.57
N LEU A 41 -3.46 -0.89 2.52
CA LEU A 41 -2.48 0.18 2.52
C LEU A 41 -2.96 1.30 1.60
N ILE A 42 -3.09 2.50 2.16
CA ILE A 42 -3.44 3.71 1.41
C ILE A 42 -2.24 4.66 1.42
N LEU A 43 -1.75 4.98 0.23
CA LEU A 43 -0.76 6.01 0.01
C LEU A 43 -1.48 7.35 -0.21
N ILE A 44 -1.16 8.33 0.64
CA ILE A 44 -1.67 9.71 0.56
C ILE A 44 -0.46 10.64 0.42
N PRO A 45 0.01 10.92 -0.80
CA PRO A 45 1.15 11.79 -1.02
C PRO A 45 0.75 13.26 -0.84
N GLN A 46 1.59 14.02 -0.15
CA GLN A 46 1.47 15.49 -0.13
C GLN A 46 1.89 16.10 -1.49
N PHE A 47 2.81 15.44 -2.20
CA PHE A 47 3.32 15.83 -3.51
C PHE A 47 3.42 14.61 -4.44
N ASN A 48 2.99 14.75 -5.71
CA ASN A 48 2.88 13.63 -6.64
C ASN A 48 4.11 13.43 -7.55
N ASP A 49 5.06 14.35 -7.55
CA ASP A 49 6.12 14.43 -8.55
C ASP A 49 7.00 13.18 -8.61
N ALA A 50 7.35 12.62 -7.45
CA ALA A 50 8.21 11.44 -7.35
C ALA A 50 7.54 10.19 -7.95
N LEU A 51 6.24 10.02 -7.69
CA LEU A 51 5.47 8.86 -8.18
C LEU A 51 5.30 8.89 -9.70
N VAL A 52 5.06 10.09 -10.26
CA VAL A 52 4.94 10.30 -11.70
C VAL A 52 6.29 10.11 -12.41
N LYS A 53 7.35 10.77 -11.94
CA LYS A 53 8.70 10.66 -12.53
C LYS A 53 9.24 9.24 -12.45
N GLY A 54 8.87 8.51 -11.41
CA GLY A 54 9.24 7.12 -11.27
C GLY A 54 8.48 6.17 -12.20
N GLY A 55 7.33 6.55 -12.77
CA GLY A 55 6.49 5.58 -13.51
C GLY A 55 5.92 4.47 -12.62
N ARG A 56 5.78 4.72 -11.32
CA ARG A 56 5.22 3.77 -10.34
C ARG A 56 3.68 3.86 -10.27
N LEU A 57 3.09 4.84 -10.95
CA LEU A 57 1.64 4.99 -11.08
C LEU A 57 1.15 4.32 -12.36
N SER A 58 -0.02 3.69 -12.27
CA SER A 58 -0.76 3.26 -13.47
C SER A 58 -1.06 4.46 -14.39
N LYS A 59 -1.37 4.20 -15.67
CA LYS A 59 -1.71 5.26 -16.63
C LYS A 59 -2.89 6.12 -16.14
N ALA A 60 -3.89 5.49 -15.51
CA ALA A 60 -5.04 6.17 -14.93
C ALA A 60 -4.65 7.02 -13.70
N ALA A 61 -3.82 6.49 -12.80
CA ALA A 61 -3.34 7.23 -11.64
C ALA A 61 -2.40 8.39 -12.03
N THR A 62 -1.63 8.25 -13.12
CA THR A 62 -0.78 9.30 -13.68
C THR A 62 -1.61 10.48 -14.21
N ALA A 63 -2.76 10.20 -14.84
CA ALA A 63 -3.68 11.25 -15.29
C ALA A 63 -4.30 12.02 -14.11
N VAL A 64 -4.61 11.31 -13.01
CA VAL A 64 -5.11 11.90 -11.76
C VAL A 64 -4.03 12.76 -11.09
N ALA A 65 -2.78 12.29 -11.02
CA ALA A 65 -1.68 13.05 -10.43
C ALA A 65 -1.37 14.38 -11.14
N LYS A 66 -1.71 14.49 -12.44
CA LYS A 66 -1.55 15.72 -13.25
C LYS A 66 -2.66 16.75 -13.04
N LEU A 67 -3.77 16.39 -12.38
CA LEU A 67 -4.81 17.35 -12.02
C LEU A 67 -4.30 18.26 -10.90
N LEU A 68 -4.16 19.55 -11.21
CA LEU A 68 -3.78 20.59 -10.24
C LEU A 68 -4.78 20.62 -9.06
N LYS A 69 -4.27 20.71 -7.83
CA LYS A 69 -5.02 20.93 -6.58
C LYS A 69 -5.84 19.73 -6.04
N ILE A 70 -5.52 18.50 -6.43
CA ILE A 70 -6.09 17.31 -5.80
C ILE A 70 -5.02 16.51 -5.04
N VAL A 71 -5.45 15.91 -3.93
CA VAL A 71 -4.66 14.96 -3.14
C VAL A 71 -5.18 13.56 -3.51
N PRO A 72 -4.40 12.77 -4.26
CA PRO A 72 -4.83 11.42 -4.61
C PRO A 72 -4.75 10.52 -3.36
N LEU A 73 -5.75 9.65 -3.18
CA LEU A 73 -5.65 8.53 -2.26
C LEU A 73 -5.51 7.29 -3.14
N ILE A 74 -4.44 6.54 -2.91
CA ILE A 74 -4.00 5.47 -3.79
C ILE A 74 -3.94 4.20 -2.95
N ALA A 75 -4.79 3.22 -3.25
CA ALA A 75 -4.70 1.91 -2.62
C ALA A 75 -3.51 1.16 -3.20
N PHE A 76 -2.80 0.42 -2.36
CA PHE A 76 -1.85 -0.58 -2.81
C PHE A 76 -2.50 -1.94 -2.67
N ASP A 77 -2.76 -2.59 -3.80
CA ASP A 77 -3.33 -3.93 -3.85
C ASP A 77 -2.50 -4.82 -4.77
N ASN A 78 -2.20 -6.03 -4.30
CA ASN A 78 -1.51 -7.07 -5.06
C ASN A 78 -0.27 -6.60 -5.85
N GLY A 79 0.56 -5.72 -5.26
CA GLY A 79 1.77 -5.22 -5.91
C GLY A 79 1.59 -3.98 -6.78
N VAL A 80 0.36 -3.45 -6.90
CA VAL A 80 0.02 -2.36 -7.81
C VAL A 80 -0.60 -1.18 -7.04
N LEU A 81 -0.27 0.03 -7.48
CA LEU A 81 -0.89 1.26 -7.00
C LEU A 81 -2.14 1.59 -7.83
N GLU A 82 -3.30 1.47 -7.20
CA GLU A 82 -4.62 1.71 -7.77
C GLU A 82 -5.28 2.96 -7.18
N LYS A 83 -6.18 3.58 -7.96
CA LYS A 83 -6.91 4.76 -7.50
C LYS A 83 -7.98 4.32 -6.48
N GLU A 84 -7.89 4.84 -5.26
CA GLU A 84 -8.94 4.67 -4.24
C GLU A 84 -9.93 5.83 -4.29
N SER A 85 -9.45 7.06 -4.08
CA SER A 85 -10.28 8.26 -4.08
C SER A 85 -9.43 9.52 -4.30
N ILE A 86 -10.07 10.69 -4.21
CA ILE A 86 -9.40 11.98 -4.34
C ILE A 86 -9.91 12.93 -3.25
N GLY A 87 -9.04 13.83 -2.78
CA GLY A 87 -9.42 14.96 -1.96
C GLY A 87 -8.81 16.27 -2.45
N ARG A 88 -8.98 17.34 -1.67
CA ARG A 88 -8.54 18.70 -2.04
C ARG A 88 -7.50 19.29 -1.09
N ILE A 89 -7.55 18.92 0.18
CA ILE A 89 -6.68 19.44 1.24
C ILE A 89 -6.06 18.23 1.93
N PHE A 90 -4.72 18.18 1.99
CA PHE A 90 -3.99 17.01 2.47
C PHE A 90 -4.41 16.58 3.88
N THR A 91 -4.46 17.52 4.83
CA THR A 91 -4.84 17.23 6.22
C THR A 91 -6.25 16.66 6.33
N LYS A 92 -7.23 17.29 5.67
CA LYS A 92 -8.62 16.79 5.62
C LYS A 92 -8.74 15.42 4.96
N SER A 93 -7.95 15.18 3.91
CA SER A 93 -7.88 13.89 3.24
C SER A 93 -7.31 12.80 4.15
N LEU A 94 -6.28 13.13 4.92
CA LEU A 94 -5.68 12.22 5.90
C LEU A 94 -6.65 11.92 7.05
N GLU A 95 -7.26 12.94 7.65
CA GLU A 95 -8.27 12.81 8.70
C GLU A 95 -9.43 11.92 8.25
N LYS A 96 -9.94 12.17 7.04
CA LYS A 96 -11.01 11.35 6.47
C LYS A 96 -10.57 9.90 6.27
N ALA A 97 -9.38 9.68 5.69
CA ALA A 97 -8.89 8.33 5.45
C ALA A 97 -8.75 7.53 6.75
N VAL A 98 -8.29 8.17 7.84
CA VAL A 98 -8.21 7.54 9.16
C VAL A 98 -9.60 7.27 9.75
N ALA A 99 -10.57 8.15 9.53
CA ALA A 99 -11.94 7.96 10.03
C ALA A 99 -12.74 6.87 9.27
N ASP A 100 -12.41 6.64 8.00
CA ASP A 100 -13.04 5.62 7.14
C ASP A 100 -12.39 4.22 7.30
N MET A 101 -11.32 4.09 8.10
CA MET A 101 -10.60 2.85 8.40
C MET A 101 -11.06 2.21 9.70
#